data_AF-A0AAV6FGK7-F1
#
_entry.id   AF-A0AAV6FGK7-F1
#
_cell.length_a   1.000
_cell.length_b   1.000
_cell.length_c   1.000
_cell.angle_alpha   90.00
_cell.angle_beta   90.00
_cell.angle_gamma   90.00
#
_symmetry.space_group_name_H-M   'P 1'
#
loop_
_entity.id
_entity.type
_entity.pdbx_description
1 polymer ?
#
loop_
_entity_poly.entity_id
_entity_poly.type
_entity_poly.pdbx_seq_one_letter_code
_entity_poly.pdbx_strand_id
1 'polypeptide(L)'
;MYSKHRQKDGQFLSLQCRHSLIMLSLLLLNAILQSASGDVREQVSSESSGGRMVTAQWLLRGRSRRDAGPHTQDQFPDRGEIVVSAQDLELVLQVERNQELLGEDFTETHYQEDGTPVTLTSNQTDHCFYHGRVQGHMDSWVALSTCSGVRGLIVLNENDTYYLEPRGGQEVIHHSFYRTEDLPIQGGTCGHGHQTGHPGLISRLIQPLHQRVRRNAWGTTKYMELYIVADSTLYKRQNKDYHKTKLRIMEIANYVDKFYRALNIRVPLIGLEVWTERDQCIVNEEPNATLWSFLQWRQKLKSRKKRQRSSSVSAPRRRPLTT
;
A
#
# COMPACT_ATOMS: atom_id res chain seq x y z
N MET A 1 17.24 -47.40 -11.37
CA MET A 1 16.72 -46.22 -12.11
C MET A 1 16.69 -45.06 -11.12
N TYR A 2 17.81 -44.34 -11.01
CA TYR A 2 18.04 -42.99 -11.58
C TYR A 2 17.20 -41.90 -10.88
N SER A 3 17.71 -40.79 -10.36
CA SER A 3 19.09 -40.29 -10.22
C SER A 3 19.13 -39.10 -9.25
N LYS A 4 20.31 -38.95 -8.66
CA LYS A 4 20.82 -37.94 -7.73
C LYS A 4 20.87 -36.50 -8.28
N HIS A 5 20.88 -35.58 -7.29
CA HIS A 5 21.56 -34.28 -7.20
C HIS A 5 21.13 -33.12 -8.11
N ARG A 6 20.88 -31.94 -7.49
CA ARG A 6 21.96 -30.95 -7.28
C ARG A 6 21.53 -29.84 -6.30
N GLN A 7 22.06 -29.92 -5.09
CA GLN A 7 22.32 -28.77 -4.23
C GLN A 7 23.25 -27.83 -5.01
N LYS A 8 22.89 -26.57 -5.18
CA LYS A 8 23.79 -25.54 -5.71
C LYS A 8 23.70 -24.35 -4.77
N ASP A 9 24.82 -24.10 -4.11
CA ASP A 9 25.05 -23.01 -3.16
C ASP A 9 24.59 -21.67 -3.73
N GLY A 10 23.52 -21.14 -3.13
CA GLY A 10 23.12 -19.74 -3.25
C GLY A 10 23.80 -18.97 -2.13
N GLN A 11 24.83 -18.22 -2.48
CA GLN A 11 25.59 -17.35 -1.58
C GLN A 11 24.65 -16.56 -0.67
N PHE A 12 24.86 -16.74 0.64
CA PHE A 12 24.25 -15.96 1.70
C PHE A 12 24.42 -14.46 1.42
N LEU A 13 23.33 -13.79 1.04
CA LEU A 13 23.18 -12.38 1.37
C LEU A 13 23.29 -12.32 2.89
N SER A 14 24.27 -11.56 3.38
CA SER A 14 24.53 -11.42 4.81
C SER A 14 23.22 -11.15 5.55
N LEU A 15 23.05 -11.80 6.69
CA LEU A 15 21.86 -11.70 7.52
C LEU A 15 21.49 -10.21 7.78
N GLN A 16 22.48 -9.32 7.84
CA GLN A 16 22.31 -7.87 7.96
C GLN A 16 21.51 -7.24 6.81
N CYS A 17 21.68 -7.66 5.56
CA CYS A 17 21.03 -7.03 4.39
C CYS A 17 19.53 -7.39 4.26
N ARG A 18 19.13 -8.59 4.73
CA ARG A 18 17.72 -9.01 4.79
C ARG A 18 16.97 -8.32 5.92
N HIS A 19 17.64 -8.05 7.04
CA HIS A 19 17.05 -7.29 8.15
C HIS A 19 16.84 -5.82 7.77
N SER A 20 17.77 -5.19 7.02
CA SER A 20 17.62 -3.79 6.60
C SER A 20 16.41 -3.54 5.69
N LEU A 21 16.10 -4.44 4.74
CA LEU A 21 14.95 -4.28 3.83
C LEU A 21 13.59 -4.50 4.52
N ILE A 22 13.53 -5.46 5.46
CA ILE A 22 12.33 -5.71 6.26
C ILE A 22 12.09 -4.55 7.23
N MET A 23 13.14 -4.02 7.86
CA MET A 23 13.04 -2.85 8.74
C MET A 23 12.61 -1.59 7.99
N LEU A 24 13.08 -1.37 6.75
CA LEU A 24 12.63 -0.23 5.94
C LEU A 24 11.14 -0.35 5.57
N SER A 25 10.65 -1.56 5.27
CA SER A 25 9.23 -1.81 5.00
C SER A 25 8.32 -1.61 6.21
N LEU A 26 8.79 -1.98 7.41
CA LEU A 26 8.09 -1.73 8.68
C LEU A 26 8.13 -0.24 9.07
N LEU A 27 9.21 0.47 8.76
CA LEU A 27 9.31 1.92 8.98
C LEU A 27 8.45 2.73 8.00
N LEU A 28 8.34 2.29 6.73
CA LEU A 28 7.37 2.85 5.77
C LEU A 28 5.93 2.60 6.24
N LEU A 29 5.61 1.39 6.69
CA LEU A 29 4.31 1.07 7.30
C LEU A 29 4.02 1.97 8.50
N ASN A 30 4.97 2.17 9.43
CA ASN A 30 4.76 3.00 10.62
C ASN A 30 4.72 4.50 10.34
N ALA A 31 5.53 5.03 9.43
CA ALA A 31 5.49 6.45 9.05
C ALA A 31 4.19 6.81 8.33
N ILE A 32 3.63 5.86 7.55
CA ILE A 32 2.33 6.00 6.90
C ILE A 32 1.18 5.70 7.88
N LEU A 33 1.35 4.81 8.87
CA LEU A 33 0.35 4.56 9.92
C LEU A 33 0.20 5.74 10.89
N GLN A 34 1.29 6.45 11.18
CA GLN A 34 1.31 7.58 12.12
C GLN A 34 0.82 8.90 11.51
N SER A 35 0.74 9.01 10.18
CA SER A 35 0.08 10.16 9.52
C SER A 35 -1.44 10.21 9.78
N ALA A 36 -2.01 9.28 10.56
CA ALA A 36 -3.42 9.20 10.91
C ALA A 36 -3.65 9.11 12.44
N SER A 37 -2.69 9.57 13.27
CA SER A 37 -2.94 9.82 14.68
C SER A 37 -3.57 11.20 14.87
N GLY A 38 -4.85 11.33 14.51
CA GLY A 38 -5.66 12.43 15.00
C GLY A 38 -6.44 11.94 16.22
N ASP A 39 -6.05 12.38 17.41
CA ASP A 39 -7.03 12.76 18.44
C ASP A 39 -6.37 13.64 19.51
N VAL A 40 -7.01 14.76 19.84
CA VAL A 40 -7.54 15.09 21.17
C VAL A 40 -8.32 16.40 21.02
N ARG A 41 -9.60 16.35 21.40
CA ARG A 41 -10.51 17.48 21.53
C ARG A 41 -10.29 18.18 22.88
N GLU A 42 -9.81 19.44 22.88
CA GLU A 42 -10.33 20.52 23.73
C GLU A 42 -9.78 21.91 23.31
N GLN A 43 -10.59 22.94 23.57
CA GLN A 43 -10.64 24.24 22.89
C GLN A 43 -9.37 25.10 22.98
N VAL A 44 -9.04 25.81 21.88
CA VAL A 44 -8.67 27.25 21.79
C VAL A 44 -8.10 27.55 20.38
N SER A 45 -8.59 28.63 19.77
CA SER A 45 -8.07 29.41 18.62
C SER A 45 -7.66 28.71 17.30
N SER A 46 -8.43 29.05 16.24
CA SER A 46 -7.97 29.30 14.86
C SER A 46 -6.47 29.60 14.71
N GLU A 47 -5.70 28.72 14.03
CA GLU A 47 -4.67 29.05 13.01
C GLU A 47 -3.97 27.79 12.44
N SER A 48 -4.08 27.60 11.11
CA SER A 48 -3.22 26.87 10.15
C SER A 48 -2.52 25.54 10.52
N SER A 49 -2.99 24.42 9.92
CA SER A 49 -2.17 23.23 9.67
C SER A 49 -1.64 23.17 8.20
N GLY A 50 -0.78 24.14 7.87
CA GLY A 50 0.49 23.97 7.13
C GLY A 50 0.55 23.60 5.63
N GLY A 51 -0.48 23.03 5.01
CA GLY A 51 -0.41 22.60 3.59
C GLY A 51 -0.81 23.67 2.59
N ARG A 52 -0.04 23.89 1.52
CA ARG A 52 -0.44 24.80 0.43
C ARG A 52 -1.66 24.22 -0.29
N MET A 53 -2.63 25.08 -0.61
CA MET A 53 -3.83 24.67 -1.34
C MET A 53 -3.51 24.57 -2.83
N VAL A 54 -3.91 23.46 -3.45
CA VAL A 54 -3.80 23.22 -4.89
C VAL A 54 -5.11 22.62 -5.40
N THR A 55 -5.28 22.59 -6.72
CA THR A 55 -6.30 21.76 -7.38
C THR A 55 -5.66 20.57 -8.05
N ALA A 56 -6.34 19.43 -8.08
CA ALA A 56 -5.91 18.26 -8.85
C ALA A 56 -7.06 17.70 -9.68
N GLN A 57 -6.88 17.68 -11.01
CA GLN A 57 -7.92 17.30 -11.95
C GLN A 57 -7.37 16.54 -13.15
N TRP A 58 -8.17 15.62 -13.70
CA TRP A 58 -7.83 14.93 -14.93
C TRP A 58 -7.81 15.92 -16.11
N LEU A 59 -6.74 15.87 -16.90
CA LEU A 59 -6.69 16.55 -18.18
C LEU A 59 -7.65 15.84 -19.14
N LEU A 60 -8.72 16.51 -19.55
CA LEU A 60 -9.63 15.97 -20.57
C LEU A 60 -8.85 15.87 -21.88
N ARG A 61 -8.62 14.64 -22.38
CA ARG A 61 -8.14 14.47 -23.75
C ARG A 61 -9.18 15.05 -24.70
N GLY A 62 -8.79 16.05 -25.48
CA GLY A 62 -9.61 16.61 -26.55
C GLY A 62 -10.17 15.50 -27.43
N ARG A 63 -11.49 15.52 -27.64
CA ARG A 63 -12.20 14.59 -28.53
C ARG A 63 -11.48 14.52 -29.88
N SER A 64 -10.84 13.40 -30.19
CA SER A 64 -10.58 13.08 -31.60
C SER A 64 -11.94 12.85 -32.26
N ARG A 65 -12.24 13.63 -33.29
CA ARG A 65 -13.53 13.72 -34.00
C ARG A 65 -13.86 12.46 -34.82
N ARG A 66 -13.56 11.25 -34.33
CA ARG A 66 -13.75 9.99 -35.06
C ARG A 66 -14.29 8.79 -34.29
N ASP A 67 -14.63 8.91 -33.00
CA ASP A 67 -15.34 7.83 -32.28
C ASP A 67 -16.67 8.33 -31.72
N ALA A 68 -17.72 8.11 -32.51
CA ALA A 68 -19.12 8.28 -32.12
C ALA A 68 -19.70 6.91 -31.75
N GLY A 69 -19.26 6.36 -30.63
CA GLY A 69 -19.96 5.28 -29.92
C GLY A 69 -20.49 5.80 -28.57
N PRO A 70 -21.54 5.20 -28.00
CA PRO A 70 -21.93 5.47 -26.61
C PRO A 70 -20.86 4.87 -25.70
N HIS A 71 -19.75 5.58 -25.52
CA HIS A 71 -18.66 5.13 -24.65
C HIS A 71 -19.09 5.37 -23.20
N THR A 72 -19.36 4.27 -22.49
CA THR A 72 -19.27 4.23 -21.04
C THR A 72 -17.92 4.83 -20.65
N GLN A 73 -17.95 5.96 -19.98
CA GLN A 73 -16.75 6.57 -19.41
C GLN A 73 -16.23 5.57 -18.37
N ASP A 74 -15.16 4.84 -18.69
CA ASP A 74 -14.55 3.89 -17.75
C ASP A 74 -14.29 4.63 -16.44
N GLN A 75 -14.83 4.10 -15.34
CA GLN A 75 -14.78 4.74 -14.02
C GLN A 75 -13.33 5.04 -13.59
N PHE A 76 -12.38 4.22 -14.08
CA PHE A 76 -10.95 4.36 -13.88
C PHE A 76 -10.19 4.07 -15.20
N PRO A 77 -9.71 5.10 -15.94
CA PRO A 77 -9.01 4.89 -17.20
C PRO A 77 -7.65 4.20 -17.00
N ASP A 78 -7.18 3.40 -17.97
CA ASP A 78 -5.86 2.75 -17.85
C ASP A 78 -4.70 3.73 -17.80
N ARG A 79 -4.80 4.85 -18.52
CA ARG A 79 -3.78 5.90 -18.59
C ARG A 79 -4.44 7.27 -18.68
N GLY A 80 -3.76 8.28 -18.16
CA GLY A 80 -4.17 9.66 -18.32
C GLY A 80 -3.17 10.64 -17.74
N GLU A 81 -3.59 11.90 -17.70
CA GLU A 81 -2.80 12.98 -17.16
C GLU A 81 -3.62 13.68 -16.08
N ILE A 82 -2.99 13.96 -14.94
CA ILE A 82 -3.59 14.74 -13.84
C ILE A 82 -2.78 16.01 -13.69
N VAL A 83 -3.44 17.16 -13.79
CA VAL A 83 -2.80 18.45 -13.54
C VAL A 83 -3.00 18.82 -12.07
N VAL A 84 -1.89 19.04 -11.37
CA VAL A 84 -1.87 19.63 -10.03
C VAL A 84 -1.44 21.08 -10.16
N SER A 85 -2.31 22.03 -9.85
CA SER A 85 -2.02 23.45 -10.08
C SER A 85 -2.42 24.39 -8.96
N ALA A 86 -1.71 25.52 -8.90
CA ALA A 86 -1.91 26.68 -8.04
C ALA A 86 -1.24 27.90 -8.70
N GLN A 87 -1.31 29.09 -8.07
CA GLN A 87 -0.83 30.35 -8.68
C GLN A 87 0.63 30.32 -9.16
N ASP A 88 1.50 29.59 -8.45
CA ASP A 88 2.95 29.50 -8.64
C ASP A 88 3.44 28.08 -8.97
N LEU A 89 2.53 27.12 -9.18
CA LEU A 89 2.86 25.71 -9.38
C LEU A 89 1.94 25.09 -10.44
N GLU A 90 2.54 24.39 -11.38
CA GLU A 90 1.82 23.54 -12.32
C GLU A 90 2.63 22.25 -12.54
N LEU A 91 2.07 21.12 -12.15
CA LEU A 91 2.66 19.80 -12.34
C LEU A 91 1.70 18.95 -13.16
N VAL A 92 2.20 18.38 -14.26
CA VAL A 92 1.44 17.42 -15.07
C VAL A 92 1.92 16.01 -14.74
N LEU A 93 1.05 15.23 -14.10
CA LEU A 93 1.33 13.86 -13.69
C LEU A 93 0.86 12.91 -14.78
N GLN A 94 1.79 12.24 -15.45
CA GLN A 94 1.49 11.18 -16.42
C GLN A 94 1.34 9.86 -15.69
N VAL A 95 0.11 9.35 -15.63
CA VAL A 95 -0.26 8.23 -14.77
C VAL A 95 -0.78 7.04 -15.57
N GLU A 96 -0.45 5.85 -15.09
CA GLU A 96 -0.92 4.56 -15.59
C GLU A 96 -1.40 3.72 -14.41
N ARG A 97 -2.54 3.05 -14.60
CA ARG A 97 -3.17 2.21 -13.59
C ARG A 97 -2.23 1.04 -13.27
N ASN A 98 -2.08 0.72 -11.99
CA ASN A 98 -1.18 -0.35 -11.56
C ASN A 98 -1.83 -1.73 -11.74
N GLN A 99 -1.76 -2.27 -12.95
CA GLN A 99 -2.44 -3.52 -13.34
C GLN A 99 -1.97 -4.78 -12.58
N GLU A 100 -0.76 -4.79 -12.00
CA GLU A 100 -0.27 -5.92 -11.18
C GLU A 100 -0.18 -5.55 -9.69
N LEU A 101 -1.00 -4.57 -9.23
CA LEU A 101 -1.10 -4.28 -7.80
C LEU A 101 -1.65 -5.47 -7.03
N LEU A 102 -2.65 -6.15 -7.60
CA LEU A 102 -3.33 -7.29 -7.01
C LEU A 102 -2.82 -8.59 -7.65
N GLY A 103 -2.47 -9.57 -6.82
CA GLY A 103 -2.09 -10.91 -7.29
C GLY A 103 -3.29 -11.72 -7.80
N GLU A 104 -3.03 -12.75 -8.61
CA GLU A 104 -4.04 -13.60 -9.26
C GLU A 104 -5.08 -14.22 -8.29
N ASP A 105 -4.67 -14.52 -7.06
CA ASP A 105 -5.53 -15.09 -6.01
C ASP A 105 -5.80 -14.09 -4.88
N PHE A 106 -5.91 -12.80 -5.19
CA PHE A 106 -6.12 -11.77 -4.17
C PHE A 106 -7.37 -12.03 -3.32
N THR A 107 -7.16 -12.21 -2.01
CA THR A 107 -8.23 -12.45 -1.04
C THR A 107 -8.34 -11.31 -0.02
N GLU A 108 -9.56 -10.93 0.29
CA GLU A 108 -9.87 -9.99 1.36
C GLU A 108 -10.58 -10.74 2.49
N THR A 109 -10.13 -10.60 3.73
CA THR A 109 -10.78 -11.24 4.89
C THR A 109 -11.19 -10.22 5.94
N HIS A 110 -12.44 -10.31 6.41
CA HIS A 110 -12.95 -9.58 7.57
C HIS A 110 -13.70 -10.55 8.49
N TYR A 111 -14.14 -10.09 9.66
CA TYR A 111 -14.80 -10.92 10.65
C TYR A 111 -16.23 -10.43 10.90
N GLN A 112 -17.17 -11.36 11.01
CA GLN A 112 -18.53 -11.11 11.50
C GLN A 112 -18.53 -10.94 13.02
N GLU A 113 -19.61 -10.41 13.59
CA GLU A 113 -19.77 -10.16 15.03
C GLU A 113 -19.56 -11.42 15.91
N ASP A 114 -19.84 -12.61 15.37
CA ASP A 114 -19.60 -13.89 16.03
C ASP A 114 -18.12 -14.33 16.02
N GLY A 115 -17.26 -13.56 15.35
CA GLY A 115 -15.83 -13.85 15.15
C GLY A 115 -15.56 -14.84 14.00
N THR A 116 -16.55 -15.16 13.17
CA THR A 116 -16.38 -16.01 11.99
C THR A 116 -15.70 -15.22 10.86
N PRO A 117 -14.62 -15.73 10.25
CA PRO A 117 -13.95 -15.05 9.15
C PRO A 117 -14.75 -15.19 7.84
N VAL A 118 -14.92 -14.08 7.15
CA VAL A 118 -15.51 -13.98 5.81
C VAL A 118 -14.40 -13.60 4.84
N THR A 119 -14.08 -14.52 3.92
CA THR A 119 -13.09 -14.28 2.86
C THR A 119 -13.79 -14.05 1.53
N LEU A 120 -13.50 -12.90 0.92
CA LEU A 120 -13.99 -12.50 -0.39
C LEU A 120 -12.83 -12.57 -1.40
N THR A 121 -13.16 -12.95 -2.63
CA THR A 121 -12.27 -12.82 -3.79
C THR A 121 -12.76 -11.64 -4.62
N SER A 122 -11.89 -10.66 -4.87
CA SER A 122 -12.24 -9.48 -5.67
C SER A 122 -11.72 -9.62 -7.09
N ASN A 123 -12.42 -9.02 -8.06
CA ASN A 123 -11.92 -8.87 -9.41
C ASN A 123 -10.73 -7.90 -9.40
N GLN A 124 -9.63 -8.27 -10.08
CA GLN A 124 -8.35 -7.54 -10.06
C GLN A 124 -8.34 -6.23 -10.83
N THR A 125 -9.31 -6.02 -11.73
CA THR A 125 -9.21 -5.01 -12.80
C THR A 125 -9.88 -3.69 -12.47
N ASP A 126 -10.67 -3.62 -11.39
CA ASP A 126 -11.49 -2.45 -11.06
C ASP A 126 -10.96 -1.76 -9.80
N HIS A 127 -9.87 -1.02 -9.95
CA HIS A 127 -9.28 -0.23 -8.88
C HIS A 127 -8.73 1.12 -9.39
N CYS A 128 -8.53 2.03 -8.44
CA CYS A 128 -8.22 3.44 -8.67
C CYS A 128 -6.75 3.80 -8.37
N PHE A 129 -5.83 2.82 -8.43
CA PHE A 129 -4.44 2.99 -7.98
C PHE A 129 -3.50 3.11 -9.17
N TYR A 130 -2.69 4.15 -9.16
CA TYR A 130 -1.88 4.57 -10.30
C TYR A 130 -0.42 4.77 -9.92
N HIS A 131 0.45 4.51 -10.88
CA HIS A 131 1.86 4.90 -10.86
C HIS A 131 2.15 5.79 -12.05
N GLY A 132 3.18 6.63 -11.94
CA GLY A 132 3.50 7.53 -13.03
C GLY A 132 4.81 8.26 -12.86
N ARG A 133 4.92 9.35 -13.61
CA ARG A 133 6.00 10.35 -13.55
C ARG A 133 5.42 11.74 -13.71
N VAL A 134 6.22 12.74 -13.37
CA VAL A 134 5.91 14.15 -13.60
C VAL A 134 6.55 14.59 -14.92
N GLN A 135 5.77 15.22 -15.79
CA GLN A 135 6.25 15.74 -17.06
C GLN A 135 7.40 16.73 -16.84
N GLY A 136 8.47 16.62 -17.63
CA GLY A 136 9.67 17.45 -17.49
C GLY A 136 10.67 16.98 -16.43
N HIS A 137 10.34 15.98 -15.61
CA HIS A 137 11.24 15.44 -14.57
C HIS A 137 11.57 13.96 -14.82
N MET A 138 12.76 13.66 -15.33
CA MET A 138 13.11 12.30 -15.79
C MET A 138 13.13 11.23 -14.71
N ASP A 139 13.68 11.55 -13.54
CA ASP A 139 13.81 10.64 -12.39
C ASP A 139 12.64 10.73 -11.42
N SER A 140 11.63 11.54 -11.77
CA SER A 140 10.43 11.68 -10.96
C SER A 140 9.59 10.42 -10.99
N TRP A 141 8.78 10.29 -9.95
CA TRP A 141 7.77 9.28 -9.92
C TRP A 141 6.60 9.66 -9.02
N VAL A 142 5.43 9.09 -9.34
CA VAL A 142 4.24 9.26 -8.52
C VAL A 142 3.61 7.91 -8.20
N ALA A 143 2.94 7.86 -7.06
CA ALA A 143 2.04 6.78 -6.68
C ALA A 143 0.78 7.37 -6.04
N LEU A 144 -0.37 7.14 -6.67
CA LEU A 144 -1.61 7.85 -6.37
C LEU A 144 -2.77 6.87 -6.21
N SER A 145 -3.74 7.28 -5.40
CA SER A 145 -5.10 6.78 -5.31
C SER A 145 -6.04 7.84 -5.85
N THR A 146 -7.03 7.43 -6.65
CA THR A 146 -8.10 8.32 -7.13
C THR A 146 -9.49 7.87 -6.67
N CYS A 147 -9.58 6.95 -5.70
CA CYS A 147 -10.86 6.35 -5.25
C CYS A 147 -11.80 7.37 -4.58
N SER A 148 -11.24 8.42 -3.97
CA SER A 148 -12.01 9.44 -3.26
C SER A 148 -11.31 10.79 -3.40
N GLY A 149 -11.04 11.18 -4.65
CA GLY A 149 -10.15 12.28 -4.99
C GLY A 149 -8.69 11.84 -5.10
N VAL A 150 -7.86 12.71 -5.68
CA VAL A 150 -6.44 12.42 -5.90
C VAL A 150 -5.67 12.52 -4.59
N ARG A 151 -5.04 11.41 -4.19
CA ARG A 151 -4.26 11.29 -2.96
C ARG A 151 -2.97 10.52 -3.23
N GLY A 152 -1.83 11.00 -2.74
CA GLY A 152 -0.62 10.19 -2.67
C GLY A 152 0.68 10.96 -2.83
N LEU A 153 1.73 10.22 -3.20
CA LEU A 153 3.11 10.70 -3.20
C LEU A 153 3.54 11.16 -4.59
N ILE A 154 4.18 12.33 -4.62
CA ILE A 154 4.76 12.95 -5.80
C ILE A 154 6.22 13.25 -5.50
N VAL A 155 7.13 12.53 -6.15
CA VAL A 155 8.58 12.69 -5.99
C VAL A 155 9.13 13.31 -7.26
N LEU A 156 9.63 14.55 -7.17
CA LEU A 156 10.23 15.24 -8.33
C LEU A 156 11.70 14.86 -8.51
N ASN A 157 12.42 14.71 -7.39
CA ASN A 157 13.82 14.32 -7.31
C ASN A 157 14.13 13.80 -5.88
N GLU A 158 15.40 13.58 -5.55
CA GLU A 158 15.82 13.02 -4.24
C GLU A 158 15.46 13.89 -3.02
N ASN A 159 15.29 15.19 -3.20
CA ASN A 159 15.04 16.14 -2.11
C ASN A 159 13.60 16.69 -2.11
N ASP A 160 12.96 16.73 -3.27
CA ASP A 160 11.64 17.31 -3.47
C ASP A 160 10.57 16.22 -3.52
N THR A 161 10.08 15.86 -2.33
CA THR A 161 8.97 14.90 -2.14
C THR A 161 7.76 15.61 -1.57
N TYR A 162 6.62 15.44 -2.21
CA TYR A 162 5.34 16.02 -1.82
C TYR A 162 4.28 14.95 -1.56
N TYR A 163 3.37 15.27 -0.65
CA TYR A 163 2.18 14.48 -0.38
C TYR A 163 0.93 15.31 -0.69
N LEU A 164 0.05 14.74 -1.50
CA LEU A 164 -1.21 15.32 -1.91
C LEU A 164 -2.35 14.58 -1.20
N GLU A 165 -3.29 15.32 -0.61
CA GLU A 165 -4.54 14.72 -0.12
C GLU A 165 -5.75 15.63 -0.31
N PRO A 166 -6.94 15.05 -0.54
CA PRO A 166 -8.18 15.82 -0.65
C PRO A 166 -8.48 16.59 0.63
N ARG A 167 -8.86 17.85 0.50
CA ARG A 167 -9.38 18.64 1.63
C ARG A 167 -10.86 18.24 1.82
N GLY A 168 -11.24 17.81 3.02
CA GLY A 168 -12.62 17.40 3.30
C GLY A 168 -13.62 18.50 2.93
N GLY A 169 -14.72 18.15 2.27
CA GLY A 169 -15.74 19.09 1.78
C GLY A 169 -16.60 18.52 0.65
N GLN A 170 -17.54 19.33 0.13
CA GLN A 170 -18.39 18.96 -1.02
C GLN A 170 -17.63 18.94 -2.36
N GLU A 171 -16.48 19.62 -2.46
CA GLU A 171 -15.70 19.73 -3.69
C GLU A 171 -14.41 18.90 -3.62
N VAL A 172 -14.36 17.79 -4.37
CA VAL A 172 -13.20 16.87 -4.47
C VAL A 172 -12.02 17.47 -5.25
N ILE A 173 -12.15 18.72 -5.70
CA ILE A 173 -11.20 19.43 -6.58
C ILE A 173 -10.06 20.06 -5.77
N HIS A 174 -10.30 20.42 -4.51
CA HIS A 174 -9.31 21.09 -3.66
C HIS A 174 -8.51 20.10 -2.82
N HIS A 175 -7.20 20.28 -2.82
CA HIS A 175 -6.26 19.41 -2.13
C HIS A 175 -5.32 20.23 -1.26
N SER A 176 -4.92 19.62 -0.15
CA SER A 176 -3.76 20.06 0.60
C SER A 176 -2.52 19.39 0.02
N PHE A 177 -1.52 20.19 -0.29
CA PHE A 177 -0.25 19.75 -0.85
C PHE A 177 0.87 20.11 0.13
N TYR A 178 1.49 19.07 0.67
CA TYR A 178 2.50 19.18 1.71
C TYR A 178 3.86 18.82 1.14
N ARG A 179 4.90 19.56 1.52
CA ARG A 179 6.23 18.98 1.49
C ARG A 179 6.27 17.91 2.57
N THR A 180 6.92 16.80 2.25
CA THR A 180 6.87 15.63 3.13
C THR A 180 7.65 15.86 4.44
N GLU A 181 8.61 16.79 4.43
CA GLU A 181 9.32 17.30 5.60
C GLU A 181 8.42 18.04 6.60
N ASP A 182 7.35 18.67 6.11
CA ASP A 182 6.42 19.50 6.89
C ASP A 182 5.20 18.71 7.39
N LEU A 183 5.09 17.43 7.05
CA LEU A 183 3.99 16.60 7.52
C LEU A 183 4.11 16.44 9.05
N PRO A 184 3.03 16.72 9.81
CA PRO A 184 3.03 16.59 11.27
C PRO A 184 2.97 15.11 11.67
N ILE A 185 4.07 14.40 11.47
CA ILE A 185 4.21 13.02 11.90
C ILE A 185 4.70 13.06 13.34
N GLN A 186 3.81 12.79 14.29
CA GLN A 186 4.23 12.45 15.64
C GLN A 186 4.94 11.09 15.58
N GLY A 187 6.26 11.14 15.43
CA GLY A 187 7.10 9.95 15.41
C GLY A 187 6.97 9.17 16.72
N GLY A 188 6.77 7.87 16.62
CA GLY A 188 6.92 6.96 17.76
C GLY A 188 8.39 6.87 18.21
N THR A 189 8.63 6.76 19.51
CA THR A 189 9.96 6.51 20.08
C THR A 189 10.39 5.08 19.76
N CYS A 190 11.18 4.88 18.70
CA CYS A 190 11.91 3.63 18.54
C CYS A 190 13.08 3.61 19.53
N GLY A 191 13.22 2.54 20.32
CA GLY A 191 14.15 2.43 21.45
C GLY A 191 15.64 2.34 21.09
N HIS A 192 16.12 3.15 20.15
CA HIS A 192 17.53 3.48 20.00
C HIS A 192 17.73 4.91 20.50
N GLY A 193 18.53 5.06 21.56
CA GLY A 193 18.69 6.31 22.29
C GLY A 193 18.99 7.52 21.39
N HIS A 194 18.35 8.63 21.74
CA HIS A 194 18.57 10.00 21.27
C HIS A 194 18.29 10.27 19.78
N GLN A 195 17.08 10.73 19.47
CA GLN A 195 16.80 12.16 19.21
C GLN A 195 15.31 12.37 18.91
N THR A 196 14.79 13.46 19.48
CA THR A 196 13.47 14.07 19.26
C THR A 196 13.08 14.10 17.78
N GLY A 197 11.78 13.92 17.50
CA GLY A 197 11.19 13.83 16.16
C GLY A 197 11.89 14.69 15.11
N HIS A 198 12.57 14.02 14.18
CA HIS A 198 13.19 14.69 13.03
C HIS A 198 12.13 14.88 11.93
N PRO A 199 11.81 16.13 11.53
CA PRO A 199 11.12 16.38 10.27
C PRO A 199 11.96 15.78 9.13
N GLY A 200 11.35 15.00 8.24
CA GLY A 200 12.03 14.35 7.10
C GLY A 200 12.25 12.83 7.20
N LEU A 201 11.62 12.13 8.16
CA LEU A 201 11.68 10.65 8.26
C LEU A 201 11.17 9.99 6.97
N ILE A 202 10.10 10.51 6.37
CA ILE A 202 9.59 10.00 5.10
C ILE A 202 10.55 10.32 3.94
N SER A 203 11.16 11.51 3.87
CA SER A 203 12.13 11.84 2.81
C SER A 203 13.33 10.87 2.82
N ARG A 204 13.78 10.44 4.02
CA ARG A 204 14.81 9.40 4.17
C ARG A 204 14.33 7.98 3.83
N LEU A 205 13.05 7.68 4.04
CA LEU A 205 12.46 6.38 3.68
C LEU A 205 12.16 6.27 2.18
N ILE A 206 11.89 7.39 1.52
CA ILE A 206 11.58 7.52 0.08
C ILE A 206 12.86 7.68 -0.75
N GLN A 207 13.99 8.06 -0.12
CA GLN A 207 15.27 8.13 -0.78
C GLN A 207 15.55 6.81 -1.51
N PRO A 208 15.75 6.85 -2.84
CA PRO A 208 15.97 5.63 -3.60
C PRO A 208 17.19 4.92 -3.03
N LEU A 209 17.02 3.62 -2.75
CA LEU A 209 18.10 2.72 -2.35
C LEU A 209 19.06 2.56 -3.54
N HIS A 210 19.85 3.58 -3.86
CA HIS A 210 21.01 3.48 -4.73
C HIS A 210 22.17 2.84 -3.96
N GLN A 211 21.91 1.68 -3.35
CA GLN A 211 22.97 0.76 -2.98
C GLN A 211 23.57 0.26 -4.29
N ARG A 212 24.90 0.30 -4.44
CA ARG A 212 25.66 -0.24 -5.59
C ARG A 212 25.08 -1.60 -6.01
N VAL A 213 24.14 -1.57 -6.95
CA VAL A 213 23.56 -2.78 -7.52
C VAL A 213 24.69 -3.38 -8.34
N ARG A 214 25.22 -4.51 -7.86
CA ARG A 214 26.21 -5.31 -8.57
C ARG A 214 25.66 -5.55 -9.98
N ARG A 215 26.40 -5.15 -11.02
CA ARG A 215 26.00 -5.10 -12.45
C ARG A 215 25.36 -6.37 -13.04
N ASN A 216 25.27 -7.45 -12.27
CA ASN A 216 24.85 -8.78 -12.70
C ASN A 216 23.40 -9.14 -12.32
N ALA A 217 22.60 -8.19 -11.80
CA ALA A 217 21.19 -8.41 -11.43
C ALA A 217 20.16 -7.91 -12.46
N TRP A 218 20.61 -7.30 -13.56
CA TRP A 218 19.77 -6.60 -14.56
C TRP A 218 19.23 -7.51 -15.68
N GLY A 219 18.64 -8.65 -15.32
CA GLY A 219 18.09 -9.58 -16.34
C GLY A 219 16.59 -9.84 -16.22
N THR A 220 16.07 -9.96 -15.00
CA THR A 220 14.73 -10.50 -14.77
C THR A 220 14.03 -9.75 -13.65
N THR A 221 12.78 -9.34 -13.90
CA THR A 221 11.87 -8.84 -12.86
C THR A 221 11.69 -9.91 -11.78
N LYS A 222 11.86 -9.53 -10.53
CA LYS A 222 11.60 -10.41 -9.39
C LYS A 222 10.24 -10.07 -8.79
N TYR A 223 9.61 -11.05 -8.14
CA TYR A 223 8.32 -10.87 -7.48
C TYR A 223 8.45 -11.16 -5.99
N MET A 224 7.83 -10.32 -5.17
CA MET A 224 7.71 -10.49 -3.73
C MET A 224 6.24 -10.35 -3.35
N GLU A 225 5.61 -11.44 -2.96
CA GLU A 225 4.19 -11.43 -2.58
C GLU A 225 3.98 -10.70 -1.24
N LEU A 226 2.97 -9.82 -1.19
CA LEU A 226 2.62 -9.04 -0.02
C LEU A 226 1.27 -9.47 0.55
N TYR A 227 1.22 -9.70 1.87
CA TYR A 227 -0.02 -9.93 2.60
C TYR A 227 -0.06 -9.00 3.81
N ILE A 228 -1.08 -8.15 3.91
CA ILE A 228 -1.19 -7.13 4.96
C ILE A 228 -2.31 -7.50 5.93
N VAL A 229 -2.02 -7.43 7.22
CA VAL A 229 -3.03 -7.61 8.28
C VAL A 229 -3.18 -6.31 9.04
N ALA A 230 -4.42 -5.83 9.14
CA ALA A 230 -4.81 -4.71 9.99
C ALA A 230 -5.33 -5.24 11.32
N ASP A 231 -4.70 -4.83 12.41
CA ASP A 231 -5.18 -5.12 13.76
C ASP A 231 -6.48 -4.36 14.08
N SER A 232 -7.14 -4.75 15.16
CA SER A 232 -8.41 -4.15 15.57
C SER A 232 -8.24 -2.69 15.97
N THR A 233 -7.06 -2.29 16.44
CA THR A 233 -6.73 -0.90 16.77
C THR A 233 -6.76 -0.03 15.51
N LEU A 234 -6.10 -0.46 14.42
CA LEU A 234 -6.13 0.25 13.14
C LEU A 234 -7.55 0.36 12.59
N TYR A 235 -8.34 -0.72 12.66
CA TYR A 235 -9.74 -0.70 12.23
C TYR A 235 -10.57 0.31 13.02
N LYS A 236 -10.43 0.34 14.35
CA LYS A 236 -11.12 1.31 15.22
C LYS A 236 -10.73 2.75 14.90
N ARG A 237 -9.45 3.00 14.63
CA ARG A 237 -8.96 4.33 14.22
C ARG A 237 -9.54 4.78 12.89
N GLN A 238 -9.85 3.85 11.99
CA GLN A 238 -10.55 4.12 10.74
C GLN A 238 -12.07 4.20 10.90
N ASN A 239 -12.55 4.66 12.06
CA ASN A 239 -13.97 4.79 12.39
C ASN A 239 -14.76 3.47 12.25
N LYS A 240 -14.09 2.32 12.45
CA LYS A 240 -14.69 0.99 12.25
C LYS A 240 -15.31 0.82 10.85
N ASP A 241 -14.68 1.41 9.84
CA ASP A 241 -15.10 1.32 8.45
C ASP A 241 -14.17 0.37 7.70
N TYR A 242 -14.71 -0.79 7.32
CA TYR A 242 -13.95 -1.81 6.62
C TYR A 242 -13.47 -1.30 5.26
N HIS A 243 -14.31 -0.57 4.53
CA HIS A 243 -13.96 -0.03 3.22
C HIS A 243 -12.82 0.99 3.33
N LYS A 244 -12.87 1.92 4.29
CA LYS A 244 -11.78 2.88 4.50
C LYS A 244 -10.48 2.18 4.89
N THR A 245 -10.56 1.17 5.76
CA THR A 245 -9.39 0.39 6.18
C THR A 245 -8.78 -0.37 5.00
N LYS A 246 -9.61 -1.02 4.17
CA LYS A 246 -9.21 -1.68 2.93
C LYS A 246 -8.51 -0.71 1.97
N LEU A 247 -9.12 0.44 1.69
CA LEU A 247 -8.51 1.44 0.79
C LEU A 247 -7.15 1.91 1.32
N ARG A 248 -7.02 2.09 2.64
CA ARG A 248 -5.75 2.47 3.26
C ARG A 248 -4.68 1.39 3.07
N ILE A 249 -5.01 0.12 3.24
CA ILE A 249 -4.10 -1.00 3.00
C ILE A 249 -3.66 -1.03 1.53
N MET A 250 -4.60 -0.84 0.61
CA MET A 250 -4.34 -0.81 -0.83
C MET A 250 -3.44 0.37 -1.23
N GLU A 251 -3.62 1.55 -0.63
CA GLU A 251 -2.70 2.69 -0.80
C GLU A 251 -1.28 2.34 -0.38
N ILE A 252 -1.12 1.72 0.80
CA ILE A 252 0.19 1.31 1.30
C ILE A 252 0.83 0.30 0.34
N ALA A 253 0.08 -0.71 -0.12
CA ALA A 253 0.57 -1.69 -1.07
C ALA A 253 1.02 -1.03 -2.39
N ASN A 254 0.27 -0.03 -2.88
CA ASN A 254 0.63 0.72 -4.07
C ASN A 254 1.97 1.46 -3.89
N TYR A 255 2.17 2.14 -2.75
CA TYR A 255 3.44 2.80 -2.46
C TYR A 255 4.61 1.82 -2.34
N VAL A 256 4.39 0.68 -1.68
CA VAL A 256 5.40 -0.38 -1.55
C VAL A 256 5.79 -0.93 -2.92
N ASP A 257 4.84 -1.27 -3.79
CA ASP A 257 5.14 -1.73 -5.15
C ASP A 257 5.94 -0.67 -5.91
N LYS A 258 5.54 0.61 -5.84
CA LYS A 258 6.28 1.69 -6.51
C LYS A 258 7.73 1.79 -6.04
N PHE A 259 7.95 1.73 -4.73
CA PHE A 259 9.27 1.85 -4.13
C PHE A 259 10.20 0.72 -4.59
N TYR A 260 9.71 -0.52 -4.59
CA TYR A 260 10.51 -1.70 -4.97
C TYR A 260 10.74 -1.82 -6.48
N ARG A 261 9.94 -1.14 -7.33
CA ARG A 261 10.17 -1.12 -8.78
C ARG A 261 11.53 -0.56 -9.18
N ALA A 262 12.11 0.36 -8.40
CA ALA A 262 13.47 0.87 -8.65
C ALA A 262 14.55 -0.24 -8.58
N LEU A 263 14.26 -1.33 -7.86
CA LEU A 263 15.13 -2.50 -7.73
C LEU A 263 14.75 -3.64 -8.71
N ASN A 264 13.88 -3.37 -9.68
CA ASN A 264 13.28 -4.36 -10.59
C ASN A 264 12.56 -5.49 -9.83
N ILE A 265 11.89 -5.14 -8.74
CA ILE A 265 11.05 -6.03 -7.94
C ILE A 265 9.60 -5.54 -8.01
N ARG A 266 8.67 -6.43 -8.30
CA ARG A 266 7.23 -6.20 -8.21
C ARG A 266 6.68 -6.79 -6.93
N VAL A 267 5.76 -6.07 -6.29
CA VAL A 267 5.22 -6.43 -4.98
C VAL A 267 3.70 -6.52 -5.06
N PRO A 268 3.14 -7.59 -5.68
CA PRO A 268 1.70 -7.77 -5.75
C PRO A 268 1.11 -8.06 -4.37
N LEU A 269 0.01 -7.40 -4.04
CA LEU A 269 -0.80 -7.70 -2.87
C LEU A 269 -1.61 -8.97 -3.16
N ILE A 270 -1.25 -10.06 -2.49
CA ILE A 270 -1.93 -11.36 -2.61
C ILE A 270 -3.08 -11.52 -1.60
N GLY A 271 -3.16 -10.64 -0.61
CA GLY A 271 -4.32 -10.59 0.26
C GLY A 271 -4.22 -9.55 1.36
N LEU A 272 -5.39 -9.22 1.91
CA LEU A 272 -5.51 -8.40 3.10
C LEU A 272 -6.46 -9.04 4.10
N GLU A 273 -6.22 -8.77 5.38
CA GLU A 273 -7.08 -9.23 6.46
C GLU A 273 -7.27 -8.13 7.50
N VAL A 274 -8.51 -7.81 7.81
CA VAL A 274 -8.87 -6.78 8.79
C VAL A 274 -9.53 -7.46 9.98
N TRP A 275 -8.91 -7.34 11.15
CA TRP A 275 -9.44 -7.87 12.41
C TRP A 275 -10.53 -6.94 12.96
N THR A 276 -11.71 -7.00 12.36
CA THR A 276 -12.84 -6.09 12.64
C THR A 276 -13.40 -6.22 14.06
N GLU A 277 -13.41 -7.44 14.62
CA GLU A 277 -13.94 -7.71 15.96
C GLU A 277 -12.87 -7.62 17.06
N ARG A 278 -11.84 -8.46 16.95
CA ARG A 278 -10.76 -8.58 17.94
C ARG A 278 -9.47 -9.04 17.28
N ASP A 279 -8.36 -8.77 17.94
CA ASP A 279 -7.06 -9.25 17.49
C ASP A 279 -6.99 -10.78 17.55
N GLN A 280 -6.45 -11.37 16.49
CA GLN A 280 -6.33 -12.83 16.38
C GLN A 280 -5.01 -13.36 16.99
N CYS A 281 -4.13 -12.44 17.38
CA CYS A 281 -2.96 -12.72 18.20
C CYS A 281 -2.78 -11.60 19.23
N ILE A 282 -1.85 -11.80 20.17
CA ILE A 282 -1.50 -10.78 21.16
C ILE A 282 -0.71 -9.68 20.43
N VAL A 283 -1.20 -8.44 20.54
CA VAL A 283 -0.54 -7.22 20.07
C VAL A 283 -0.20 -6.39 21.31
N ASN A 284 1.07 -6.06 21.49
CA ASN A 284 1.57 -5.31 22.63
C ASN A 284 2.65 -4.31 22.20
N GLU A 285 3.11 -3.48 23.13
CA GLU A 285 4.12 -2.45 22.84
C GLU A 285 5.48 -3.03 22.47
N GLU A 286 5.79 -4.27 22.88
CA GLU A 286 7.05 -4.94 22.56
C GLU A 286 7.00 -5.54 21.14
N PRO A 287 7.75 -5.00 20.16
CA PRO A 287 7.61 -5.41 18.77
C PRO A 287 7.97 -6.89 18.53
N ASN A 288 8.95 -7.40 19.28
CA ASN A 288 9.38 -8.79 19.18
C ASN A 288 8.30 -9.76 19.66
N ALA A 289 7.65 -9.47 20.79
CA ALA A 289 6.58 -10.31 21.32
C ALA A 289 5.35 -10.33 20.40
N THR A 290 4.99 -9.16 19.85
CA THR A 290 3.93 -9.05 18.82
C THR A 290 4.29 -9.86 17.57
N LEU A 291 5.52 -9.74 17.07
CA LEU A 291 5.99 -10.50 15.91
C LEU A 291 5.91 -12.01 16.14
N TRP A 292 6.37 -12.49 17.30
CA TRP A 292 6.30 -13.90 17.66
C TRP A 292 4.85 -14.40 17.70
N SER A 293 3.95 -13.65 18.34
CA SER A 293 2.52 -13.98 18.43
C SER A 293 1.87 -14.03 17.04
N PHE A 294 2.21 -13.08 16.17
CA PHE A 294 1.74 -13.03 14.79
C PHE A 294 2.22 -14.23 13.96
N LEU A 295 3.50 -14.60 14.09
CA LEU A 295 4.07 -15.77 13.38
C LEU A 295 3.39 -17.07 13.81
N GLN A 296 3.13 -17.23 15.11
CA GLN A 296 2.39 -18.38 15.64
C GLN A 296 0.96 -18.44 15.11
N TRP A 297 0.24 -17.31 15.12
CA TRP A 297 -1.11 -17.21 14.54
C TRP A 297 -1.11 -17.63 13.06
N ARG A 298 -0.18 -17.09 12.27
CA ARG A 298 -0.04 -17.42 10.84
C ARG A 298 0.21 -18.91 10.62
N GLN A 299 1.02 -19.55 11.48
CA GLN A 299 1.29 -20.99 11.38
C GLN A 299 0.04 -21.83 11.67
N LYS A 300 -0.78 -21.43 12.67
CA LYS A 300 -2.08 -22.05 12.95
C LYS A 300 -3.08 -21.87 11.79
N LEU A 301 -3.07 -20.72 11.12
CA LEU A 301 -3.93 -20.48 9.96
C LEU A 301 -3.58 -21.41 8.78
N LYS A 302 -2.28 -21.57 8.49
CA LYS A 302 -1.79 -22.48 7.45
C LYS A 302 -2.21 -23.94 7.69
N SER A 303 -2.11 -24.41 8.94
CA SER A 303 -2.50 -25.79 9.28
C SER A 303 -4.01 -26.01 9.16
N ARG A 304 -4.84 -25.04 9.56
CA ARG A 304 -6.31 -25.08 9.39
C ARG A 304 -6.71 -25.16 7.91
N LYS A 305 -6.14 -24.30 7.05
CA LYS A 305 -6.42 -24.31 5.60
C LYS A 305 -6.00 -25.63 4.95
N LYS A 306 -4.85 -26.22 5.36
CA LYS A 306 -4.42 -27.55 4.88
C LYS A 306 -5.43 -28.64 5.26
N ARG A 307 -5.91 -28.65 6.52
CA ARG A 307 -6.90 -29.62 7.00
C ARG A 307 -8.22 -29.49 6.24
N GLN A 308 -8.72 -28.28 6.07
CA GLN A 308 -9.96 -28.02 5.30
C GLN A 308 -9.85 -28.51 3.86
N ARG A 309 -8.71 -28.26 3.18
CA ARG A 309 -8.44 -28.77 1.82
C ARG A 309 -8.37 -30.30 1.77
N SER A 310 -7.82 -30.97 2.79
CA SER A 310 -7.84 -32.43 2.85
C SER A 310 -9.25 -32.99 3.11
N SER A 311 -10.05 -32.31 3.92
CA SER A 311 -11.43 -32.70 4.25
C SER A 311 -12.38 -32.60 3.05
N SER A 312 -12.23 -31.58 2.21
CA SER A 312 -13.03 -31.40 1.00
C SER A 312 -12.70 -32.39 -0.12
N VAL A 313 -11.47 -32.92 -0.16
CA VAL A 313 -11.08 -33.99 -1.09
C VAL A 313 -11.60 -35.37 -0.63
N SER A 314 -11.85 -35.55 0.68
CA SER A 314 -12.29 -36.83 1.27
C SER A 314 -13.81 -37.01 1.39
N ALA A 315 -14.64 -36.09 0.91
CA ALA A 315 -16.09 -36.27 0.94
C ALA A 315 -16.53 -37.34 -0.10
N PRO A 316 -17.11 -38.49 0.30
CA PRO A 316 -17.53 -39.51 -0.64
C PRO A 316 -18.72 -39.02 -1.48
N ARG A 317 -18.62 -39.12 -2.81
CA ARG A 317 -19.76 -38.99 -3.73
C ARG A 317 -20.85 -39.95 -3.26
N ARG A 318 -21.95 -39.43 -2.70
CA ARG A 318 -23.17 -40.23 -2.50
C ARG A 318 -23.62 -40.72 -3.88
N ARG A 319 -23.64 -42.05 -4.06
CA ARG A 319 -24.22 -42.66 -5.27
C ARG A 319 -25.71 -42.31 -5.30
N PRO A 320 -26.28 -41.97 -6.47
CA PRO A 320 -27.73 -41.87 -6.60
C PRO A 320 -28.36 -43.22 -6.29
N LEU A 321 -29.35 -43.23 -5.40
CA LEU A 321 -30.29 -44.35 -5.28
C LEU A 321 -31.15 -44.34 -6.54
N THR A 322 -30.94 -45.30 -7.43
CA THR A 322 -31.88 -45.63 -8.50
C THR A 322 -33.02 -46.43 -7.91
N THR A 323 -34.21 -45.83 -7.85
CA THR A 323 -35.50 -46.54 -7.82
C THR A 323 -35.91 -46.89 -9.24
#